data_AF-N1PDI8-F1
#
_entry.id   AF-N1PDI8-F1
#
_cell.length_a   1.000
_cell.length_b   1.000
_cell.length_c   1.000
_cell.angle_alpha   90.00
_cell.angle_beta   90.00
_cell.angle_gamma   90.00
#
_symmetry.space_group_name_H-M   'P 1'
#
loop_
_entity.id
_entity.type
_entity.pdbx_description
1 polymer ?
#
loop_
_entity_poly.entity_id
_entity_poly.type
_entity_poly.pdbx_seq_one_letter_code
_entity_poly.pdbx_strand_id
1 'polypeptide(L)'
;KTSRAHLLGLPRELRDLILEHLVLKPTNTITMLPNFGCHANEISACPPTICSVSHQIRAETLPSFYSGNTFTAQLDNSQDLETARAWLEAIGDENVRHL
;
A
#
# COMPACT_ATOMS: atom_id res chain seq x y z
N LYS A 1 -7.12 10.53 35.07
CA LYS A 1 -6.01 10.88 34.15
C LYS A 1 -5.94 9.80 33.09
N THR A 2 -6.35 10.09 31.85
CA THR A 2 -6.16 9.16 30.73
C THR A 2 -4.65 9.10 30.44
N SER A 3 -4.03 7.98 30.80
CA SER A 3 -2.66 7.68 30.38
C SER A 3 -2.66 7.58 28.87
N ARG A 4 -1.96 8.51 28.19
CA ARG A 4 -1.79 8.42 26.74
C ARG A 4 -0.83 7.26 26.46
N ALA A 5 -1.33 6.21 25.82
CA ALA A 5 -0.47 5.16 25.29
C ALA A 5 0.18 5.65 23.99
N HIS A 6 1.51 5.55 23.89
CA HIS A 6 2.21 5.78 22.63
C HIS A 6 2.04 4.57 21.72
N LEU A 7 1.82 4.80 20.42
CA LEU A 7 1.57 3.73 19.44
C LEU A 7 2.62 2.61 19.51
N LEU A 8 3.92 2.97 19.53
CA LEU A 8 5.02 2.00 19.60
C LEU A 8 5.13 1.28 20.96
N GLY A 9 4.50 1.82 22.00
CA GLY A 9 4.43 1.18 23.32
C GLY A 9 3.28 0.18 23.47
N LEU A 10 2.37 0.10 22.49
CA LEU A 10 1.31 -0.90 22.48
C LEU A 10 1.87 -2.29 22.14
N PRO A 11 1.26 -3.38 22.62
CA PRO A 11 1.50 -4.73 22.10
C PRO A 11 1.33 -4.80 20.58
N ARG A 12 2.09 -5.70 19.94
CA ARG A 12 2.11 -5.83 18.47
C ARG A 12 0.70 -6.06 17.89
N GLU A 13 -0.07 -6.95 18.49
CA GLU A 13 -1.44 -7.28 18.04
C GLU A 13 -2.34 -6.04 17.96
N LEU A 14 -2.23 -5.13 18.93
CA LEU A 14 -3.00 -3.88 18.93
C LEU A 14 -2.49 -2.90 17.88
N ARG A 15 -1.17 -2.84 17.65
CA ARG A 15 -0.62 -2.03 16.55
C ARG A 15 -1.09 -2.56 15.20
N ASP A 16 -1.04 -3.87 15.00
CA ASP A 16 -1.47 -4.51 13.76
C ASP A 16 -2.93 -4.19 13.47
N LEU A 17 -3.83 -4.33 14.47
CA LEU A 17 -5.24 -3.93 14.34
C LEU A 17 -5.42 -2.45 13.98
N ILE A 18 -4.67 -1.54 14.62
CA ILE A 18 -4.75 -0.11 14.33
C ILE A 18 -4.26 0.17 12.91
N LEU A 19 -3.12 -0.39 12.53
CA LEU A 19 -2.51 -0.18 11.22
C LEU A 19 -3.40 -0.74 10.11
N GLU A 20 -4.00 -1.91 10.32
CA GLU A 20 -4.96 -2.51 9.38
C GLU A 20 -6.12 -1.56 9.08
N HIS A 21 -6.74 -0.97 10.11
CA HIS A 21 -7.83 0.01 9.92
C HIS A 21 -7.38 1.30 9.23
N LEU A 22 -6.09 1.65 9.31
CA LEU A 22 -5.54 2.83 8.65
C LEU A 22 -5.21 2.57 7.18
N VAL A 23 -4.76 1.36 6.84
CA VAL A 23 -4.14 1.07 5.54
C VAL A 23 -4.95 0.16 4.64
N LEU A 24 -5.87 -0.64 5.19
CA LEU A 24 -6.82 -1.41 4.38
C LEU A 24 -8.04 -0.55 4.06
N LYS A 25 -8.42 -0.54 2.78
CA LYS A 25 -9.51 0.29 2.29
C LYS A 25 -10.80 -0.54 2.20
N PRO A 26 -11.95 -0.03 2.67
CA PRO A 26 -13.21 -0.80 2.68
C PRO A 26 -13.67 -1.23 1.29
N THR A 27 -13.47 -0.33 0.31
CA THR A 27 -13.53 -0.63 -1.11
C THR A 27 -12.10 -0.84 -1.58
N ASN A 28 -11.71 -2.09 -1.77
CA ASN A 28 -10.33 -2.54 -1.99
C ASN A 28 -9.61 -1.93 -3.21
N THR A 29 -10.17 -0.97 -3.94
CA THR A 29 -9.62 -0.50 -5.21
C THR A 29 -8.78 0.77 -5.04
N ILE A 30 -7.47 0.62 -5.16
CA ILE A 30 -6.50 1.72 -5.26
C ILE A 30 -6.27 1.99 -6.75
N THR A 31 -6.69 3.16 -7.24
CA THR A 31 -6.58 3.49 -8.67
C THR A 31 -5.28 4.25 -8.95
N MET A 32 -4.41 3.68 -9.77
CA MET A 32 -3.23 4.35 -10.30
C MET A 32 -3.63 5.12 -11.56
N LEU A 33 -3.98 6.39 -11.39
CA LEU A 33 -4.23 7.30 -12.50
C LEU A 33 -2.93 8.01 -12.90
N PRO A 34 -2.66 8.22 -14.20
CA PRO A 34 -1.52 9.03 -14.67
C PRO A 34 -1.57 10.45 -14.10
N ASN A 35 -2.78 10.93 -13.85
CA ASN A 35 -3.06 12.22 -13.26
C ASN A 35 -3.13 12.05 -11.74
N PHE A 36 -1.99 12.18 -11.07
CA PHE A 36 -1.86 12.19 -9.60
C PHE A 36 -2.83 13.16 -8.88
N GLY A 37 -3.50 14.07 -9.61
CA GLY A 37 -4.44 15.07 -9.09
C GLY A 37 -5.93 14.82 -9.39
N CYS A 38 -6.35 13.65 -9.87
CA CYS A 38 -7.78 13.34 -10.05
C CYS A 38 -8.45 13.09 -8.68
N HIS A 39 -8.85 14.17 -8.03
CA HIS A 39 -9.40 14.33 -6.68
C HIS A 39 -10.71 13.59 -6.34
N ALA A 40 -11.15 12.59 -7.11
CA ALA A 40 -12.35 11.81 -6.81
C ALA A 40 -12.05 10.39 -6.29
N ASN A 41 -10.90 9.81 -6.65
CA ASN A 41 -10.46 8.48 -6.18
C ASN A 41 -9.17 8.65 -5.36
N GLU A 42 -9.33 9.03 -4.09
CA GLU A 42 -8.30 9.55 -3.15
C GLU A 42 -7.17 8.60 -2.74
N ILE A 43 -6.90 7.50 -3.45
CA ILE A 43 -5.95 6.50 -2.96
C ILE A 43 -4.86 6.25 -3.99
N SER A 44 -3.69 6.83 -3.69
CA SER A 44 -2.45 6.54 -4.40
C SER A 44 -1.94 5.14 -4.03
N ALA A 45 -1.29 4.46 -4.98
CA ALA A 45 -0.54 3.24 -4.73
C ALA A 45 0.79 3.47 -3.98
N CYS A 46 1.11 4.73 -3.67
CA CYS A 46 2.24 5.06 -2.81
C CYS A 46 2.05 4.48 -1.40
N PRO A 47 3.15 4.12 -0.72
CA PRO A 47 3.11 3.77 0.69
C PRO A 47 2.33 4.81 1.52
N PRO A 48 1.47 4.38 2.46
CA PRO A 48 0.78 5.29 3.36
C PRO A 48 1.76 6.22 4.08
N THR A 49 1.37 7.48 4.33
CA THR A 49 2.25 8.48 4.96
C THR A 49 2.78 8.03 6.32
N ILE A 50 2.04 7.18 7.05
CA ILE A 50 2.50 6.63 8.34
C ILE A 50 3.76 5.76 8.20
N CYS A 51 4.02 5.19 7.02
CA CYS A 51 5.24 4.43 6.73
C CYS A 51 6.50 5.29 6.61
N SER A 52 6.39 6.63 6.60
CA SER A 52 7.56 7.53 6.58
C SER A 52 8.06 7.91 7.98
N VAL A 53 7.25 7.68 9.02
CA VAL A 53 7.54 8.20 10.37
C VAL A 53 8.45 7.29 11.20
N SER A 54 8.54 6.00 10.86
CA SER A 54 9.33 5.01 11.61
C SER A 54 9.62 3.78 10.75
N HIS A 55 10.86 3.29 10.82
CA HIS A 55 11.26 2.04 10.17
C HIS A 55 10.47 0.83 10.69
N GLN A 56 10.13 0.81 11.99
CA GLN A 56 9.33 -0.27 12.57
C GLN A 56 7.91 -0.27 12.01
N ILE A 57 7.24 0.89 12.02
CA ILE A 57 5.89 1.02 11.46
C ILE A 57 5.90 0.67 9.99
N ARG A 58 6.90 1.13 9.24
CA ARG A 58 7.08 0.77 7.83
C ARG A 58 7.13 -0.75 7.64
N ALA A 59 7.96 -1.45 8.40
CA ALA A 59 8.10 -2.90 8.29
C ALA A 59 6.83 -3.65 8.69
N GLU A 60 6.09 -3.16 9.70
CA GLU A 60 4.83 -3.75 10.16
C GLU A 60 3.67 -3.48 9.18
N THR A 61 3.67 -2.34 8.49
CA THR A 61 2.51 -1.85 7.71
C THR A 61 2.54 -2.25 6.24
N LEU A 62 3.72 -2.18 5.59
CA LEU A 62 3.81 -2.39 4.13
C LEU A 62 3.31 -3.76 3.66
N PRO A 63 3.59 -4.88 4.35
CA PRO A 63 3.08 -6.18 3.91
C PRO A 63 1.55 -6.21 3.84
N SER A 64 0.87 -5.74 4.89
CA SER A 64 -0.60 -5.69 4.92
C SER A 64 -1.17 -4.73 3.89
N PHE A 65 -0.54 -3.56 3.68
CA PHE A 65 -0.98 -2.61 2.67
C PHE A 65 -0.94 -3.19 1.25
N TYR A 66 0.17 -3.83 0.85
CA TYR A 66 0.32 -4.35 -0.51
C TYR A 66 -0.39 -5.69 -0.76
N SER A 67 -0.58 -6.51 0.27
CA SER A 67 -1.30 -7.80 0.14
C SER A 67 -2.81 -7.68 0.35
N GLY A 68 -3.25 -6.73 1.19
CA GLY A 68 -4.66 -6.59 1.59
C GLY A 68 -5.47 -5.62 0.73
N ASN A 69 -4.83 -4.84 -0.15
CA ASN A 69 -5.52 -3.93 -1.08
C ASN A 69 -5.40 -4.43 -2.53
N THR A 70 -6.40 -4.13 -3.35
CA THR A 70 -6.40 -4.37 -4.81
C THR A 70 -5.95 -3.11 -5.54
N PHE A 71 -4.87 -3.23 -6.31
CA PHE A 71 -4.34 -2.12 -7.10
C PHE A 71 -4.86 -2.23 -8.54
N THR A 72 -5.49 -1.16 -9.04
CA THR A 72 -5.99 -1.08 -10.41
C THR A 72 -5.27 0.04 -11.13
N ALA A 73 -4.67 -0.26 -12.26
CA ALA A 73 -4.09 0.74 -13.15
C ALA A 73 -5.05 1.02 -14.30
N GLN A 74 -5.31 2.29 -14.58
CA GLN A 74 -5.96 2.69 -15.81
C GLN A 74 -4.90 2.80 -16.91
N LEU A 75 -5.16 2.15 -18.04
CA LEU A 75 -4.28 2.11 -19.20
C LEU A 75 -5.05 2.64 -20.40
N ASP A 76 -4.47 3.59 -21.13
CA ASP A 76 -5.20 4.34 -22.16
C ASP A 76 -5.17 3.65 -23.52
N ASN A 77 -4.22 2.73 -23.74
CA ASN A 77 -4.09 1.99 -25.00
C ASN A 77 -3.45 0.60 -24.80
N SER A 78 -3.46 -0.20 -25.87
CA SER A 78 -2.90 -1.56 -25.86
C SER A 78 -1.37 -1.60 -25.69
N GLN A 79 -0.65 -0.56 -26.13
CA GLN A 79 0.80 -0.50 -25.96
C GLN A 79 1.18 -0.28 -24.50
N ASP A 80 0.42 0.52 -23.76
CA ASP A 80 0.59 0.73 -22.32
C ASP A 80 0.34 -0.58 -21.55
N LEU A 81 -0.67 -1.36 -21.98
CA LEU A 81 -0.94 -2.68 -21.41
C LEU A 81 0.21 -3.65 -21.62
N GLU A 82 0.73 -3.78 -22.84
CA GLU A 82 1.84 -4.69 -23.11
C GLU A 82 3.12 -4.26 -22.36
N THR A 83 3.36 -2.95 -22.26
CA THR A 83 4.48 -2.41 -21.46
C THR A 83 4.31 -2.73 -19.98
N ALA A 84 3.11 -2.52 -19.42
CA ALA A 84 2.82 -2.84 -18.03
C ALA A 84 2.97 -4.33 -17.72
N ARG A 85 2.51 -5.21 -18.63
CA ARG A 85 2.68 -6.66 -18.51
C ARG A 85 4.16 -7.05 -18.49
N ALA A 86 4.96 -6.52 -19.41
CA ALA A 86 6.40 -6.79 -19.45
C ALA A 86 7.11 -6.35 -18.16
N TRP A 87 6.74 -5.21 -17.58
CA TRP A 87 7.30 -4.77 -16.29
C TRP A 87 6.88 -5.67 -15.13
N LEU A 88 5.61 -6.06 -15.06
CA LEU A 88 5.12 -6.94 -14.00
C LEU A 88 5.77 -8.32 -14.06
N GLU A 89 5.98 -8.87 -15.26
CA GLU A 89 6.72 -10.12 -15.47
C GLU A 89 8.19 -9.99 -15.02
N ALA A 90 8.87 -8.92 -15.43
CA ALA A 90 10.26 -8.67 -15.02
C ALA A 90 10.42 -8.50 -13.49
N ILE A 91 9.51 -7.76 -12.85
CA ILE A 91 9.49 -7.58 -11.39
C ILE A 91 9.15 -8.90 -10.70
N GLY A 92 8.21 -9.67 -11.24
CA GLY A 92 7.85 -11.00 -10.74
C GLY A 92 9.06 -11.91 -10.67
N ASP A 93 9.87 -11.95 -11.73
CA ASP A 93 11.10 -12.74 -11.79
C ASP A 93 12.14 -12.32 -10.75
N GLU A 94 12.27 -11.02 -10.45
CA GLU A 94 13.17 -10.53 -9.40
C GLU A 94 12.65 -10.82 -7.99
N ASN A 95 11.34 -10.66 -7.76
CA ASN A 95 10.72 -10.91 -6.45
C ASN A 95 10.74 -12.41 -6.10
N VAL A 96 10.60 -13.31 -7.08
CA VAL A 96 10.68 -14.77 -6.85
C VAL A 96 12.09 -15.22 -6.48
N ARG A 97 13.14 -14.53 -6.94
CA ARG A 97 14.54 -14.88 -6.60
C ARG A 97 14.93 -14.61 -5.14
N HIS A 98 14.10 -13.87 -4.41
CA HIS A 98 14.33 -13.49 -3.03
C HIS A 98 13.34 -14.15 -2.04
N LEU A 99 12.52 -15.08 -2.52
CA LEU A 99 11.71 -16.01 -1.72
C LEU A 99 12.43 -17.35 -1.58
#